data_AF-A0A950DIY1-F1
#
_entry.id   AF-A0A950DIY1-F1
#
_cell.length_a   1.000
_cell.length_b   1.000
_cell.length_c   1.000
_cell.angle_alpha   90.00
_cell.angle_beta   90.00
_cell.angle_gamma   90.00
#
_symmetry.space_group_name_H-M   'P 1'
#
loop_
_entity.id
_entity.type
_entity.pdbx_description
1 polymer ?
#
loop_
_entity_poly.entity_id
_entity_poly.type
_entity_poly.pdbx_seq_one_letter_code
_entity_poly.pdbx_strand_id
1 'polypeptide(L)'
;MSDALLIRSTFPMARCISCQKDVLTCVKFDDAGAEYRACAHCDTPIASELSWVSAAELESTGYEIGQRRGKTGGCGCGSGGCRIRRP
;
A
#
# COMPACT_ATOMS: atom_id res chain seq x y z
N MET A 1 8.56 19.99 8.45
CA MET A 1 8.24 19.35 9.75
C MET A 1 7.50 18.04 9.46
N SER A 2 8.16 17.10 8.77
CA SER A 2 7.51 15.90 8.21
C SER A 2 8.18 14.60 8.68
N ASP A 3 9.45 14.67 9.08
CA ASP A 3 10.29 13.53 9.46
C ASP A 3 9.91 12.89 10.81
N ALA A 4 9.42 13.68 11.78
CA ALA A 4 9.13 13.17 13.12
C ALA A 4 7.97 12.15 13.16
N LEU A 5 7.01 12.26 12.24
CA LEU A 5 5.91 11.29 12.13
C LEU A 5 6.36 10.00 11.40
N LEU A 6 7.31 10.10 10.47
CA LEU A 6 7.86 8.93 9.77
C LEU A 6 8.61 8.01 10.73
N ILE A 7 9.35 8.57 11.69
CA ILE A 7 10.08 7.80 12.71
C ILE A 7 9.15 6.93 13.58
N ARG A 8 7.89 7.36 13.78
CA ARG A 8 6.90 6.62 14.58
C ARG A 8 5.92 5.81 13.73
N SER A 9 6.01 5.88 12.41
CA SER A 9 5.12 5.14 11.52
C SER A 9 5.58 3.70 11.37
N THR A 10 4.62 2.77 11.41
CA THR A 10 4.87 1.37 11.08
C THR A 10 4.03 0.94 9.89
N PHE A 11 4.57 0.05 9.08
CA PHE A 11 4.02 -0.36 7.81
C PHE A 11 3.80 -1.87 7.78
N PRO A 12 2.63 -2.35 7.33
CA PRO A 12 2.32 -3.77 7.33
C PRO A 12 2.93 -4.48 6.12
N MET A 13 3.92 -5.32 6.36
CA MET A 13 4.53 -6.19 5.37
C MET A 13 4.17 -7.65 5.58
N ALA A 14 4.18 -8.43 4.50
CA ALA A 14 4.03 -9.87 4.54
C ALA A 14 4.67 -10.51 3.31
N ARG A 15 5.00 -11.80 3.40
CA ARG A 15 5.49 -12.56 2.26
C ARG A 15 4.36 -12.86 1.28
N CYS A 16 4.50 -12.37 0.05
CA CYS A 16 3.58 -12.69 -1.04
C CYS A 16 3.98 -14.01 -1.71
N ILE A 17 3.03 -14.94 -1.84
CA ILE A 17 3.28 -16.23 -2.52
C ILE A 17 3.56 -16.07 -4.02
N SER A 18 2.94 -15.08 -4.66
CA SER A 18 3.11 -14.80 -6.09
C SER A 18 4.45 -14.11 -6.38
N CYS A 19 4.81 -13.07 -5.61
CA CYS A 19 6.09 -12.38 -5.78
C CYS A 19 7.29 -13.09 -5.13
N GLN A 20 7.04 -14.04 -4.23
CA GLN A 20 8.04 -14.77 -3.43
C GLN A 20 8.98 -13.89 -2.59
N LYS A 21 8.55 -12.68 -2.24
CA LYS A 21 9.29 -11.71 -1.43
C LYS A 21 8.39 -11.05 -0.38
N ASP A 22 9.00 -10.41 0.61
CA ASP A 22 8.29 -9.55 1.55
C ASP A 22 7.86 -8.26 0.85
N VAL A 23 6.56 -7.94 0.97
CA VAL A 23 5.92 -6.84 0.28
C VAL A 23 5.10 -6.01 1.24
N LEU A 24 4.94 -4.73 0.93
CA LEU A 24 3.93 -3.90 1.56
C LEU A 24 2.54 -4.45 1.21
N THR A 25 1.65 -4.48 2.19
CA THR A 25 0.27 -4.93 2.04
C THR A 25 -0.70 -3.75 2.00
N CYS A 26 -1.77 -3.88 1.23
CA CYS A 26 -2.89 -2.95 1.24
C CYS A 26 -4.17 -3.69 1.64
N VAL A 27 -5.14 -2.95 2.19
CA VAL A 27 -6.49 -3.47 2.45
C VAL A 27 -7.33 -3.28 1.19
N LYS A 28 -8.05 -4.32 0.80
CA LYS A 28 -9.01 -4.35 -0.29
C LYS A 28 -10.34 -4.91 0.20
N PHE A 29 -11.37 -4.72 -0.60
CA PHE A 29 -12.72 -5.22 -0.34
C PHE A 29 -13.12 -6.17 -1.47
N ASP A 30 -13.77 -7.28 -1.13
CA ASP A 30 -14.35 -8.18 -2.11
C ASP A 30 -15.75 -7.70 -2.56
N ASP A 31 -16.42 -8.47 -3.43
CA ASP A 31 -17.75 -8.13 -3.94
C ASP A 31 -18.84 -8.14 -2.85
N ALA A 32 -18.61 -8.83 -1.73
CA ALA A 32 -19.49 -8.81 -0.57
C ALA A 32 -19.17 -7.63 0.39
N GLY A 33 -18.12 -6.86 0.09
CA GLY A 33 -17.63 -5.78 0.94
C GLY A 33 -16.80 -6.25 2.13
N ALA A 34 -16.34 -7.50 2.15
CA ALA A 34 -15.47 -8.00 3.20
C ALA A 34 -14.02 -7.55 2.97
N GLU A 35 -13.37 -7.12 4.04
CA GLU A 35 -11.98 -6.68 4.02
C GLU A 35 -11.02 -7.87 3.90
N TYR A 36 -10.04 -7.75 3.01
CA TYR A 36 -8.91 -8.66 2.92
C TYR A 36 -7.63 -7.89 2.63
N ARG A 37 -6.49 -8.52 2.88
CA ARG A 37 -5.17 -7.94 2.56
C ARG A 37 -4.64 -8.46 1.25
N ALA A 38 -4.05 -7.57 0.47
CA ALA A 38 -3.46 -7.89 -0.82
C ALA A 38 -2.03 -7.35 -0.92
N CYS A 39 -1.23 -8.00 -1.76
CA CYS A 39 0.07 -7.51 -2.15
C CYS A 39 -0.06 -6.16 -2.87
N ALA A 40 0.66 -5.13 -2.43
CA ALA A 40 0.63 -3.82 -3.08
C ALA A 40 1.25 -3.80 -4.49
N HIS A 41 1.94 -4.88 -4.90
CA HIS A 41 2.56 -4.98 -6.23
C HIS A 41 1.70 -5.72 -7.27
N CYS A 42 1.08 -6.83 -6.87
CA CYS A 42 0.43 -7.76 -7.81
C CYS A 42 -1.00 -8.11 -7.41
N ASP A 43 -1.53 -7.47 -6.38
CA ASP A 43 -2.91 -7.63 -5.90
C ASP A 43 -3.30 -9.03 -5.44
N THR A 44 -2.34 -9.96 -5.39
CA THR A 44 -2.56 -11.31 -4.87
C THR A 44 -2.94 -11.24 -3.39
N PRO A 45 -4.01 -11.94 -2.96
CA PRO A 45 -4.39 -12.01 -1.55
C PRO A 45 -3.25 -12.51 -0.65
N ILE A 46 -3.12 -11.91 0.52
CA ILE A 46 -2.15 -12.25 1.55
C ILE A 46 -2.86 -13.04 2.65
N ALA A 47 -2.49 -14.31 2.78
CA ALA A 47 -2.97 -15.19 3.86
C ALA A 47 -1.98 -15.29 5.04
N SER A 48 -0.77 -14.75 4.89
CA SER A 48 0.29 -14.80 5.89
C SER A 48 0.11 -13.76 7.00
N GLU A 49 0.73 -14.00 8.15
CA GLU A 49 0.80 -13.02 9.24
C GLU A 49 1.57 -11.76 8.83
N LEU A 50 1.18 -10.63 9.43
CA LEU A 50 1.79 -9.34 9.16
C LEU A 50 2.98 -9.09 10.06
N SER A 51 4.05 -8.57 9.47
CA SER A 51 5.14 -7.92 10.17
C SER A 51 4.99 -6.41 10.05
N TRP A 52 5.02 -5.71 11.17
CA TRP A 52 4.95 -4.25 11.20
C TRP A 52 6.36 -3.70 11.29
N VAL A 53 6.81 -3.04 10.23
CA VAL A 53 8.19 -2.54 10.11
C VAL A 53 8.23 -1.01 10.17
N SER A 54 9.33 -0.45 10.64
CA SER A 54 9.57 0.99 10.62
C SER A 54 9.75 1.53 9.19
N ALA A 55 9.70 2.86 9.05
CA ALA A 55 10.03 3.54 7.79
C ALA A 55 11.41 3.13 7.24
N ALA A 56 12.44 3.11 8.08
CA ALA A 56 13.80 2.78 7.67
C ALA A 56 13.94 1.34 7.19
N GLU A 57 13.27 0.39 7.86
CA GLU A 57 13.24 -1.00 7.43
C GLU A 57 12.49 -1.16 6.11
N LEU A 58 11.34 -0.49 5.95
CA LEU A 58 10.59 -0.50 4.70
C LEU A 58 11.44 0.03 3.54
N GLU A 59 12.17 1.13 3.74
CA GLU A 59 13.06 1.69 2.72
C GLU A 59 14.20 0.74 2.33
N SER A 60 14.74 -0.01 3.30
CA SER A 60 15.77 -1.02 3.02
C SER A 60 15.29 -2.15 2.10
N THR A 61 13.97 -2.37 2.01
CA THR A 61 13.36 -3.35 1.09
C THR A 61 13.10 -2.78 -0.32
N GLY A 62 13.44 -1.50 -0.55
CA GLY A 62 13.34 -0.84 -1.85
C GLY A 62 12.10 0.03 -2.05
N TYR A 63 11.30 0.26 -1.01
CA TYR A 63 10.26 1.29 -1.03
C TYR A 63 10.87 2.67 -0.74
N GLU A 64 10.19 3.72 -1.19
CA GLU A 64 10.62 5.11 -0.95
C GLU A 64 9.50 5.82 -0.21
N ILE A 65 9.82 6.49 0.91
CA ILE A 65 8.83 7.20 1.73
C ILE A 65 9.04 8.70 1.59
N GLY A 66 8.06 9.38 1.00
CA GLY A 66 8.09 10.83 0.82
C GLY A 66 7.59 11.27 -0.55
N GLN A 67 7.80 12.55 -0.87
CA GLN A 67 7.50 13.07 -2.19
C GLN A 67 8.75 13.08 -3.05
N ARG A 68 8.72 12.38 -4.19
CA ARG A 68 9.66 12.62 -5.29
C ARG A 68 9.52 14.07 -5.74
N ARG A 69 10.46 14.93 -5.36
CA ARG A 69 10.58 16.27 -5.94
C ARG A 69 11.09 16.14 -7.38
N GLY A 70 10.16 15.91 -8.32
CA GLY A 70 10.36 16.19 -9.75
C GLY A 70 10.02 15.07 -10.73
N LYS A 71 8.79 15.04 -11.22
CA LYS A 71 8.38 15.41 -12.59
C LYS A 71 6.93 14.96 -12.76
N THR A 72 6.09 15.86 -13.25
CA THR A 72 4.69 15.68 -13.62
C THR A 72 4.43 14.31 -14.26
N GLY A 73 4.05 13.33 -13.46
CA GLY A 73 3.45 12.08 -13.90
C GLY A 73 1.95 12.26 -13.72
N GLY A 74 1.27 12.69 -14.78
CA GLY A 74 -0.19 12.70 -14.81
C GLY A 74 -0.69 11.28 -14.58
N CYS A 75 -1.16 10.99 -13.37
CA CYS A 75 -2.19 9.96 -13.21
C CYS A 75 -3.41 10.48 -13.97
N GLY A 76 -3.59 9.98 -15.18
CA GLY A 76 -4.87 10.03 -15.85
C GLY A 76 -5.88 9.29 -14.99
N CYS A 77 -6.50 10.01 -14.06
CA CYS A 77 -7.85 9.71 -13.61
C CYS A 77 -8.73 9.87 -14.84
N GLY A 78 -8.77 8.82 -15.67
CA GLY A 78 -9.81 8.64 -16.65
C GLY A 78 -11.14 8.68 -15.89
N SER A 79 -11.88 9.75 -16.13
CA SER A 79 -13.29 9.98 -15.85
C SER A 79 -14.08 8.72 -15.52
N GLY A 80 -14.07 8.30 -14.25
CA GLY A 80 -14.91 7.26 -13.70
C GLY A 80 -15.53 7.80 -12.42
N GLY A 81 -16.61 8.57 -12.56
CA GLY A 81 -17.22 9.29 -11.45
C GLY A 81 -17.65 8.38 -10.31
N CYS A 82 -17.09 8.60 -9.11
CA CYS A 82 -17.70 8.20 -7.85
C CYS A 82 -19.03 8.94 -7.69
N ARG A 83 -20.10 8.41 -8.31
CA ARG A 83 -21.47 8.81 -8.00
C ARG A 83 -21.85 8.18 -6.67
N ILE A 84 -21.75 8.96 -5.60
CA ILE A 84 -22.59 8.75 -4.42
C ILE A 84 -24.03 8.94 -4.89
N ARG A 85 -24.82 7.86 -5.00
CA ARG A 85 -26.29 8.01 -5.03
C ARG A 85 -26.72 8.32 -3.61
N ARG A 86 -27.16 9.56 -3.35
CA ARG A 86 -27.96 9.87 -2.15
C ARG A 86 -29.42 9.50 -2.43
N PRO A 87 -30.17 9.07 -1.39
CA PRO A 87 -31.54 8.56 -1.50
C PRO A 87 -32.54 9.60 -1.98
#